data_AF-A0A4Y2ETG8-F1
#
_entry.id   AF-A0A4Y2ETG8-F1
#
_cell.length_a   1.000
_cell.length_b   1.000
_cell.length_c   1.000
_cell.angle_alpha   90.00
_cell.angle_beta   90.00
_cell.angle_gamma   90.00
#
_symmetry.space_group_name_H-M   'P 1'
#
loop_
_entity.id
_entity.type
_entity.pdbx_description
1 polymer ?
#
loop_
_entity_poly.entity_id
_entity_poly.type
_entity_poly.pdbx_seq_one_letter_code
_entity_poly.pdbx_strand_id
1 'polypeptide(L)'
;MPEPGEDSVLELKQHKFSQSLPYTIYADFEVLVEHIQGNTTKTASHNPCGYVYLLIGPNGLPLKPVVVYRGVGAVDHFITSIVREKDILAEKIHTNYPMHRTSQDKEDFRNAIH
;
A
#
# COMPACT_ATOMS: atom_id res chain seq x y z
N MET A 1 12.27 33.45 8.37
CA MET A 1 13.17 33.51 7.21
C MET A 1 14.57 33.75 7.76
N PRO A 2 15.60 32.96 7.38
CA PRO A 2 16.97 33.23 7.77
C PRO A 2 17.41 34.58 7.17
N GLU A 3 18.36 35.24 7.81
CA GLU A 3 18.94 36.49 7.32
C GLU A 3 19.53 36.25 5.91
N PRO A 4 19.29 37.13 4.92
CA PRO A 4 19.71 36.91 3.55
C PRO A 4 21.22 37.16 3.37
N GLY A 5 21.96 36.12 3.00
CA GLY A 5 23.37 36.10 2.61
C GLY A 5 23.61 34.96 1.59
N GLU A 6 24.78 34.90 0.97
CA GLU A 6 25.07 33.99 -0.16
C GLU A 6 24.94 32.49 0.18
N ASP A 7 24.86 32.12 1.47
CA ASP A 7 24.65 30.76 1.98
C ASP A 7 23.24 30.54 2.57
N SER A 8 22.28 31.45 2.35
CA SER A 8 20.95 31.40 2.97
C SER A 8 19.96 30.48 2.23
N VAL A 9 20.42 29.33 1.74
CA VAL A 9 19.53 28.25 1.31
C VAL A 9 19.19 27.41 2.53
N LEU A 10 17.95 27.53 3.02
CA LEU A 10 17.36 26.58 3.95
C LEU A 10 17.19 25.23 3.23
N GLU A 11 18.18 24.36 3.35
CA GLU A 11 18.01 22.96 2.97
C GLU A 11 17.20 22.24 4.03
N LEU A 12 16.03 21.73 3.63
CA LEU A 12 15.17 20.93 4.48
C LEU A 12 15.80 19.54 4.69
N LYS A 13 16.68 19.41 5.69
CA LYS A 13 17.43 18.17 5.99
C LYS A 13 16.57 17.05 6.59
N GLN A 14 15.28 17.28 6.85
CA GLN A 14 14.35 16.24 7.32
C GLN A 14 13.68 15.51 6.15
N HIS A 15 14.47 14.75 5.38
CA HIS A 15 13.93 13.78 4.40
C HIS A 15 13.16 12.60 5.03
N LYS A 16 13.14 12.48 6.37
CA LYS A 16 12.50 11.38 7.09
C LYS A 16 11.00 11.57 7.38
N PHE A 17 10.42 12.75 7.10
CA PHE A 17 9.05 13.10 7.51
C PHE A 17 8.19 13.62 6.34
N SER A 18 7.84 12.74 5.38
CA SER A 18 6.67 12.80 4.46
C SER A 18 6.89 11.76 3.35
N GLN A 19 6.09 10.70 3.11
CA GLN A 19 4.88 10.13 3.72
C GLN A 19 5.01 8.60 3.65
N SER A 20 4.62 7.86 4.69
CA SER A 20 4.23 6.46 4.44
C SER A 20 2.97 6.52 3.61
N LEU A 21 3.00 5.99 2.38
CA LEU A 21 1.91 5.36 1.63
C LEU A 21 2.06 5.55 0.11
N PRO A 22 2.70 4.61 -0.60
CA PRO A 22 2.47 4.48 -2.03
C PRO A 22 1.28 3.55 -2.31
N TYR A 23 1.21 2.37 -1.68
CA TYR A 23 0.10 1.42 -1.85
C TYR A 23 -0.05 0.58 -0.57
N THR A 24 -1.29 0.25 -0.17
CA THR A 24 -1.58 -0.61 0.98
C THR A 24 -2.51 -1.73 0.61
N ILE A 25 -2.21 -2.94 1.08
CA ILE A 25 -3.08 -4.11 0.94
C ILE A 25 -3.63 -4.47 2.31
N TYR A 26 -4.95 -4.39 2.47
CA TYR A 26 -5.67 -4.97 3.61
C TYR A 26 -6.16 -6.34 3.19
N ALA A 27 -5.89 -7.37 4.00
CA ALA A 27 -6.32 -8.72 3.71
C ALA A 27 -6.79 -9.44 4.97
N ASP A 28 -7.73 -10.36 4.79
CA ASP A 28 -8.20 -11.26 5.84
C ASP A 28 -8.56 -12.64 5.27
N PHE A 29 -8.50 -13.66 6.10
CA PHE A 29 -8.80 -15.05 5.74
C PHE A 29 -10.07 -15.54 6.42
N GLU A 30 -10.87 -16.27 5.66
CA GLU A 30 -11.95 -17.10 6.19
C GLU A 30 -11.38 -18.47 6.53
N VAL A 31 -11.64 -18.96 7.74
CA VAL A 31 -11.02 -20.18 8.28
C VAL A 31 -12.10 -21.10 8.84
N LEU A 32 -12.12 -22.34 8.35
CA LEU A 32 -12.90 -23.40 8.95
C LEU A 32 -12.11 -24.02 10.10
N VAL A 33 -12.79 -24.20 11.23
CA VAL A 33 -12.21 -24.79 12.43
C VAL A 33 -12.79 -26.17 12.64
N GLU A 34 -11.95 -27.18 12.54
CA GLU A 34 -12.33 -28.57 12.74
C GLU A 34 -11.79 -29.06 14.08
N HIS A 35 -12.66 -29.58 14.94
CA HIS A 35 -12.25 -30.10 16.22
C HIS A 35 -11.53 -31.44 16.05
N ILE A 36 -10.34 -31.57 16.62
CA ILE A 36 -9.57 -32.81 16.57
C ILE A 36 -9.77 -33.54 17.90
N GLN A 37 -10.46 -34.68 17.87
CA GLN A 37 -10.58 -35.55 19.05
C GLN A 37 -9.41 -36.53 19.11
N GLY A 38 -8.84 -36.72 20.31
CA GLY A 38 -7.84 -37.76 20.58
C GLY A 38 -6.38 -37.33 20.61
N ASN A 39 -6.07 -36.04 20.37
CA ASN A 39 -4.71 -35.50 20.55
C ASN A 39 -4.62 -34.69 21.85
N THR A 40 -3.65 -35.00 22.71
CA THR A 40 -3.42 -34.28 23.99
C THR A 40 -2.78 -32.90 23.81
N THR A 41 -2.31 -32.57 22.60
CA THR A 41 -1.52 -31.36 22.30
C THR A 41 -2.20 -30.37 21.35
N LYS A 42 -3.15 -30.79 20.50
CA LYS A 42 -3.87 -29.92 19.56
C LYS A 42 -5.35 -30.27 19.52
N THR A 43 -6.18 -29.28 19.81
CA THR A 43 -7.63 -29.41 20.00
C THR A 43 -8.44 -29.01 18.76
N ALA A 44 -7.83 -28.29 17.81
CA ALA A 44 -8.51 -27.82 16.60
C ALA A 44 -7.52 -27.67 15.42
N SER A 45 -8.00 -27.97 14.21
CA SER A 45 -7.35 -27.61 12.94
C SER A 45 -8.00 -26.35 12.38
N HIS A 46 -7.17 -25.42 11.92
CA HIS A 46 -7.59 -24.19 11.27
C HIS A 46 -7.26 -24.31 9.78
N ASN A 47 -8.28 -24.50 8.95
CA ASN A 47 -8.15 -24.70 7.51
C ASN A 47 -8.68 -23.46 6.78
N PRO A 48 -7.81 -22.59 6.24
CA PRO A 48 -8.24 -21.44 5.44
C PRO A 48 -9.03 -21.88 4.21
N CYS A 49 -10.25 -21.38 4.06
CA CYS A 49 -11.17 -21.74 2.98
C CYS A 49 -11.50 -20.57 2.04
N GLY A 50 -11.04 -19.38 2.38
CA GLY A 50 -11.21 -18.19 1.56
C GLY A 50 -10.36 -17.03 2.05
N TYR A 51 -10.29 -15.99 1.23
CA TYR A 51 -9.69 -14.73 1.65
C TYR A 51 -10.34 -13.56 0.93
N VAL A 52 -10.15 -12.39 1.51
CA VAL A 52 -10.49 -11.12 0.89
C VAL A 52 -9.29 -10.19 0.96
N TYR A 53 -9.06 -9.40 -0.08
CA TYR A 53 -8.13 -8.28 0.01
C TYR A 53 -8.60 -7.04 -0.75
N LEU A 54 -8.17 -5.89 -0.24
CA LEU A 54 -8.45 -4.55 -0.76
C LEU A 54 -7.12 -3.81 -0.96
N LEU A 55 -6.94 -3.26 -2.15
CA LEU A 55 -5.76 -2.48 -2.52
C LEU A 55 -6.11 -0.98 -2.52
N ILE A 56 -5.46 -0.23 -1.64
CA ILE A 56 -5.60 1.22 -1.48
C ILE A 56 -4.40 1.92 -2.13
N GLY A 57 -4.69 2.92 -2.97
CA GLY A 57 -3.68 3.72 -3.65
C GLY A 57 -3.20 4.93 -2.84
N PRO A 58 -2.29 5.74 -3.43
CA PRO A 58 -1.71 6.91 -2.77
C PRO A 58 -2.74 7.98 -2.41
N ASN A 59 -3.85 8.04 -3.14
CA ASN A 59 -4.98 8.95 -2.89
C ASN A 59 -5.91 8.47 -1.77
N GLY A 60 -5.60 7.35 -1.12
CA GLY A 60 -6.45 6.74 -0.07
C GLY A 60 -7.69 6.05 -0.61
N LEU A 61 -7.85 5.91 -1.93
CA LEU A 61 -9.01 5.26 -2.55
C LEU A 61 -8.68 3.85 -3.02
N PRO A 62 -9.68 2.96 -3.09
CA PRO A 62 -9.55 1.65 -3.74
C PRO A 62 -9.09 1.78 -5.19
N LEU A 63 -8.00 1.08 -5.54
CA LEU A 63 -7.51 1.03 -6.93
C LEU A 63 -8.32 0.09 -7.81
N LYS A 64 -9.00 -0.88 -7.19
CA LYS A 64 -9.82 -1.89 -7.84
C LYS A 64 -10.89 -2.41 -6.89
N PRO A 65 -11.93 -3.10 -7.40
CA PRO A 65 -12.88 -3.80 -6.57
C PRO A 65 -12.19 -4.77 -5.60
N VAL A 66 -12.83 -5.00 -4.46
CA VAL A 66 -12.39 -5.98 -3.46
C VAL A 66 -12.25 -7.35 -4.12
N VAL A 67 -11.12 -8.01 -3.89
CA VAL A 67 -10.86 -9.35 -4.41
C VAL A 67 -11.26 -10.37 -3.37
N VAL A 68 -12.15 -11.28 -3.75
CA VAL A 68 -12.64 -12.36 -2.90
C VAL A 68 -12.32 -13.69 -3.56
N TYR A 69 -11.79 -14.62 -2.78
CA TYR A 69 -11.59 -16.00 -3.19
C TYR A 69 -12.22 -16.93 -2.16
N ARG A 70 -12.90 -17.97 -2.64
CA ARG A 70 -13.45 -19.05 -1.83
C ARG A 70 -13.13 -20.37 -2.51
N GLY A 71 -12.44 -21.25 -1.79
CA GLY A 71 -11.99 -22.51 -2.36
C GLY A 71 -10.88 -23.16 -1.54
N VAL A 72 -10.58 -24.40 -1.91
CA VAL A 72 -9.47 -25.16 -1.33
C VAL A 72 -8.14 -24.56 -1.78
N GLY A 73 -7.14 -24.56 -0.91
CA GLY A 73 -5.84 -23.95 -1.22
C GLY A 73 -5.87 -22.42 -1.19
N ALA A 74 -6.75 -21.84 -0.37
CA ALA A 74 -6.89 -20.39 -0.24
C ALA A 74 -5.57 -19.66 0.06
N VAL A 75 -4.67 -20.28 0.82
CA VAL A 75 -3.35 -19.71 1.15
C VAL A 75 -2.45 -19.64 -0.10
N ASP A 76 -2.32 -20.73 -0.85
CA ASP A 76 -1.47 -20.75 -2.05
C ASP A 76 -1.98 -19.79 -3.12
N HIS A 77 -3.30 -19.76 -3.29
CA HIS A 77 -3.96 -18.81 -4.20
C HIS A 77 -3.77 -17.36 -3.74
N PHE A 78 -3.82 -17.10 -2.43
CA PHE A 78 -3.57 -15.78 -1.86
C PHE A 78 -2.13 -15.33 -2.14
N ILE A 79 -1.13 -16.15 -1.82
CA ILE A 79 0.28 -15.80 -2.04
C ILE A 79 0.53 -15.50 -3.52
N THR A 80 0.02 -16.35 -4.41
CA THR A 80 0.12 -16.13 -5.87
C THR A 80 -0.52 -14.80 -6.29
N SER A 81 -1.70 -14.49 -5.74
CA SER A 81 -2.39 -13.24 -6.02
C SER A 81 -1.61 -12.02 -5.53
N ILE A 82 -1.09 -12.04 -4.31
CA ILE A 82 -0.34 -10.91 -3.73
C ILE A 82 1.00 -10.69 -4.45
N VAL A 83 1.70 -11.76 -4.85
CA VAL A 83 2.94 -11.65 -5.64
C VAL A 83 2.66 -10.96 -6.98
N ARG A 84 1.58 -11.35 -7.66
CA ARG A 84 1.16 -10.71 -8.91
C ARG A 84 0.82 -9.22 -8.71
N GLU A 85 0.11 -8.86 -7.64
CA GLU A 85 -0.18 -7.46 -7.34
C GLU A 85 1.10 -6.67 -7.07
N LYS A 86 2.03 -7.22 -6.31
CA LYS A 86 3.34 -6.61 -6.05
C LYS A 86 4.08 -6.31 -7.37
N ASP A 87 4.10 -7.24 -8.32
CA ASP A 87 4.79 -7.04 -9.60
C ASP A 87 4.15 -5.91 -10.42
N ILE A 88 2.81 -5.86 -10.48
CA ILE A 88 2.06 -4.78 -11.14
C ILE A 88 2.33 -3.42 -10.46
N LEU A 89 2.37 -3.39 -9.13
CA LEU A 89 2.63 -2.17 -8.36
C LEU A 89 4.07 -1.69 -8.53
N ALA A 90 5.03 -2.61 -8.61
CA ALA A 90 6.44 -2.27 -8.84
C ALA A 90 6.62 -1.54 -10.18
N GLU A 91 5.97 -2.00 -11.25
CA GLU A 91 5.99 -1.30 -12.54
C GLU A 91 5.41 0.11 -12.45
N LYS A 92 4.30 0.28 -11.71
CA LYS A 92 3.67 1.60 -11.51
C LYS A 92 4.55 2.56 -10.71
N ILE A 93 5.28 2.07 -9.71
CA ILE A 93 6.19 2.89 -8.90
C ILE A 93 7.40 3.35 -9.72
N HIS A 94 7.90 2.50 -10.62
CA HIS A 94 9.03 2.84 -11.50
C HIS A 94 8.63 3.70 -12.71
N THR A 95 7.33 3.87 -12.95
CA THR A 95 6.83 4.75 -14.03
C THR A 95 6.94 6.21 -13.61
N ASN A 96 7.79 6.97 -14.28
CA ASN A 96 7.97 8.39 -14.02
C ASN A 96 6.82 9.19 -14.64
N TYR A 97 5.78 9.49 -13.86
CA TYR A 97 4.68 10.33 -14.30
C TYR A 97 5.10 11.80 -14.34
N PRO A 98 4.71 12.56 -15.37
CA PRO A 98 4.92 14.00 -15.38
C PRO A 98 4.21 14.63 -14.18
N MET A 99 4.93 15.48 -13.44
CA MET A 99 4.40 16.22 -12.31
C MET A 99 3.14 16.99 -12.73
N HIS A 100 1.99 16.65 -12.16
CA HIS A 100 0.74 17.34 -12.45
C HIS A 100 0.74 18.71 -11.76
N ARG A 101 1.28 19.73 -12.43
CA ARG A 101 1.18 21.12 -11.96
C ARG A 101 -0.10 21.75 -12.46
N THR A 102 -1.01 22.10 -11.54
CA THR A 102 -2.15 22.96 -11.89
C THR A 102 -1.65 24.37 -12.23
N SER A 103 -2.50 25.17 -12.89
CA SER A 103 -2.19 26.58 -13.17
C SER A 103 -1.96 27.36 -11.87
N GLN A 104 -2.70 27.02 -10.81
CA GLN A 104 -2.56 27.60 -9.48
C GLN A 104 -1.21 27.24 -8.85
N ASP A 105 -0.80 25.97 -8.90
CA ASP A 105 0.52 25.55 -8.37
C ASP A 105 1.68 26.28 -9.06
N LYS A 106 1.54 26.57 -10.36
CA LYS A 106 2.54 27.35 -11.12
C LYS A 106 2.57 28.82 -10.72
N GLU A 107 1.43 29.36 -10.31
CA GLU A 107 1.30 30.75 -9.87
C GLU A 107 1.82 30.90 -8.43
N ASP A 108 1.42 30.00 -7.53
CA ASP A 108 1.92 29.94 -6.16
C ASP A 108 3.45 29.72 -6.15
N PHE A 109 3.97 28.83 -7.00
CA PHE A 109 5.41 28.64 -7.15
C PHE A 109 6.13 29.90 -7.65
N ARG A 110 5.53 30.65 -8.59
CA ARG A 110 6.11 31.91 -9.08
C ARG A 110 6.08 33.00 -8.01
N ASN A 111 5.00 33.07 -7.23
CA ASN A 111 4.81 34.08 -6.20
C ASN A 111 5.63 33.81 -4.93
N ALA A 112 6.07 32.57 -4.69
CA ALA A 112 6.92 32.22 -3.56
C ALA A 112 8.40 32.66 -3.70
N ILE A 113 8.81 33.16 -4.86
CA ILE A 113 10.19 33.62 -5.14
C ILE A 113 10.30 35.16 -4.98
N HIS A 114 9.22 35.83 -4.58
CA HIS A 114 9.17 37.28 -4.41
C HIS A 114 8.99 37.70 -2.95
#